data_AF-A0A5C3P2V7-F1
#
_entry.id   AF-A0A5C3P2V7-F1
#
_cell.length_a   1.000
_cell.length_b   1.000
_cell.length_c   1.000
_cell.angle_alpha   90.00
_cell.angle_beta   90.00
_cell.angle_gamma   90.00
#
_symmetry.space_group_name_H-M   'P 1'
#
loop_
_entity.id
_entity.type
_entity.pdbx_description
1 polymer ?
#
loop_
_entity_poly.entity_id
_entity_poly.type
_entity_poly.pdbx_seq_one_letter_code
_entity_poly.pdbx_strand_id
1 'polypeptide(L)'
;MEMDGLASAFAGLPYFSPGMMVNRSETCATRKLTQCTDFGVSMNDISSKFARGPANAPDLSPADFMARKSVVDQVADWCDANAGKPGKVYRNEWAPILYNFEIVKSAAKRERDWGHLVFTDMTISRFLLVMTFPETCNCGNYSHHDYDAITKYHADRFMSLLTYLHGEWDWGNKPSVVRATYVTPKERFKVSKEFLEDIDAAAGDHRVPGKPPIFQVTADKFIPTLLESELEKIDNTVARGSTSKKRTGKGVRDQVLGTKEDRPEVSKAFKQTNMRQCAYCEEPKELKNLSLCSRCKLVYYCGKDCQRMAWPSHKFSCRKASESN
;
A
#
# COMPACT_ATOMS: atom_id res chain seq x y z
N MET A 1 22.58 1.89 -20.58
CA MET A 1 22.59 0.53 -21.14
C MET A 1 21.26 0.38 -21.85
N GLU A 2 21.28 0.42 -23.18
CA GLU A 2 20.10 0.60 -24.03
C GLU A 2 19.12 -0.57 -23.91
N MET A 3 17.82 -0.27 -23.93
CA MET A 3 16.72 -1.23 -23.75
C MET A 3 16.74 -2.38 -24.76
N ASP A 4 17.35 -2.17 -25.93
CA ASP A 4 17.41 -3.16 -27.00
C ASP A 4 18.37 -4.32 -26.69
N GLY A 5 19.37 -4.10 -25.82
CA GLY A 5 20.33 -5.14 -25.44
C GLY A 5 19.75 -6.22 -24.51
N LEU A 6 18.78 -5.86 -23.67
CA LEU A 6 18.13 -6.78 -22.73
C LEU A 6 17.03 -7.61 -23.38
N ALA A 7 16.35 -7.06 -24.40
CA ALA A 7 15.32 -7.79 -25.15
C ALA A 7 15.92 -8.97 -25.95
N SER A 8 17.14 -8.81 -26.46
CA SER A 8 17.83 -9.84 -27.24
C SER A 8 18.33 -11.01 -26.38
N ALA A 9 18.71 -10.77 -25.12
CA ALA A 9 19.27 -11.80 -24.23
C ALA A 9 18.25 -12.88 -23.78
N PHE A 10 16.95 -12.60 -23.88
CA PHE A 10 15.88 -13.46 -23.34
C PHE A 10 14.84 -13.91 -24.37
N ALA A 11 15.04 -13.59 -25.66
CA ALA A 11 14.12 -13.90 -26.75
C ALA A 11 13.89 -15.42 -26.99
N GLY A 12 14.70 -16.29 -26.37
CA GLY A 12 14.61 -17.75 -26.50
C GLY A 12 13.92 -18.48 -25.35
N LEU A 13 13.46 -17.79 -24.28
CA LEU A 13 12.77 -18.46 -23.18
C LEU A 13 11.26 -18.43 -23.43
N PRO A 14 10.57 -19.60 -23.54
CA PRO A 14 9.17 -19.70 -23.98
C PRO A 14 8.13 -19.08 -23.01
N TYR A 15 8.57 -18.36 -21.98
CA TYR A 15 7.73 -17.69 -20.99
C TYR A 15 8.13 -16.23 -20.72
N PHE A 16 9.14 -15.68 -21.40
CA PHE A 16 9.58 -14.31 -21.14
C PHE A 16 8.80 -13.31 -22.01
N SER A 17 7.65 -12.84 -21.51
CA SER A 17 6.98 -11.66 -22.08
C SER A 17 7.64 -10.38 -21.53
N PRO A 18 7.99 -9.38 -22.36
CA PRO A 18 8.55 -8.09 -21.92
C PRO A 18 7.68 -7.31 -20.90
N GLY A 19 6.43 -7.74 -20.68
CA GLY A 19 5.52 -7.24 -19.64
C GLY A 19 5.67 -7.87 -18.24
N MET A 20 6.64 -8.77 -18.02
CA MET A 20 6.84 -9.49 -16.74
C MET A 20 7.72 -8.76 -15.70
N MET A 21 8.02 -7.48 -15.87
CA MET A 21 8.66 -6.71 -14.80
C MET A 21 7.62 -6.24 -13.80
N VAL A 22 7.59 -6.87 -12.62
CA VAL A 22 6.83 -6.36 -11.47
C VAL A 22 7.38 -4.99 -11.10
N ASN A 23 6.56 -3.95 -11.23
CA ASN A 23 6.92 -2.62 -10.77
C ASN A 23 7.07 -2.65 -9.23
N ARG A 24 8.33 -2.68 -8.77
CA ARG A 24 8.68 -2.64 -7.34
C ARG A 24 8.43 -1.28 -6.71
N SER A 25 8.23 -0.24 -7.53
CA SER A 25 7.82 1.11 -7.11
C SER A 25 6.30 1.34 -7.21
N GLU A 26 5.51 0.26 -7.26
CA GLU A 26 4.05 0.35 -7.29
C GLU A 26 3.51 0.85 -5.95
N THR A 27 2.89 2.05 -5.97
CA THR A 27 2.26 2.68 -4.82
C THR A 27 0.77 2.33 -4.64
N CYS A 28 0.17 1.56 -5.55
CA CYS A 28 -1.22 1.13 -5.43
C CYS A 28 -1.34 -0.20 -4.70
N ALA A 29 -1.86 -0.17 -3.47
CA ALA A 29 -2.05 -1.38 -2.66
C ALA A 29 -2.89 -2.44 -3.37
N THR A 30 -4.01 -2.03 -3.99
CA THR A 30 -4.88 -2.94 -4.77
C THR A 30 -4.10 -3.70 -5.85
N ARG A 31 -3.28 -2.99 -6.64
CA ARG A 31 -2.47 -3.60 -7.70
C ARG A 31 -1.41 -4.52 -7.12
N LYS A 32 -0.72 -4.08 -6.05
CA LYS A 32 0.34 -4.87 -5.40
C LYS A 32 -0.20 -6.17 -4.81
N LEU A 33 -1.35 -6.13 -4.12
CA LEU A 33 -2.01 -7.31 -3.58
C LEU A 33 -2.45 -8.29 -4.67
N THR A 34 -2.96 -7.78 -5.80
CA THR A 34 -3.28 -8.62 -6.97
C THR A 34 -2.02 -9.27 -7.55
N GLN A 35 -0.91 -8.51 -7.67
CA GLN A 35 0.36 -9.05 -8.12
C GLN A 35 0.92 -10.11 -7.17
N CYS A 36 0.72 -9.98 -5.86
CA CYS A 36 1.15 -10.99 -4.88
C CYS A 36 0.40 -12.31 -5.08
N THR A 37 -0.90 -12.27 -5.40
CA THR A 37 -1.67 -13.49 -5.70
C THR A 37 -1.35 -14.07 -7.08
N ASP A 38 -1.00 -13.23 -8.05
CA ASP A 38 -0.74 -13.66 -9.44
C ASP A 38 0.68 -14.22 -9.62
N PHE A 39 1.67 -13.60 -8.97
CA PHE A 39 3.09 -13.86 -9.20
C PHE A 39 3.83 -14.33 -7.93
N GLY A 40 3.14 -14.40 -6.80
CA GLY A 40 3.73 -14.74 -5.51
C GLY A 40 4.31 -13.55 -4.76
N VAL A 41 4.41 -13.70 -3.44
CA VAL A 41 4.92 -12.68 -2.51
C VAL A 41 6.40 -12.35 -2.81
N SER A 42 7.24 -13.35 -3.03
CA SER A 42 8.69 -13.15 -3.27
C SER A 42 8.99 -12.30 -4.52
N MET A 43 8.15 -12.38 -5.55
CA MET A 43 8.31 -11.55 -6.76
C MET A 43 7.92 -10.07 -6.53
N ASN A 44 7.13 -9.82 -5.49
CA ASN A 44 6.63 -8.51 -5.10
C ASN A 44 7.36 -7.91 -3.90
N ASP A 45 8.31 -8.65 -3.33
CA ASP A 45 9.20 -8.18 -2.29
C ASP A 45 9.97 -6.93 -2.75
N ILE A 46 9.97 -5.91 -1.89
CA ILE A 46 10.62 -4.63 -2.17
C ILE A 46 11.91 -4.42 -1.36
N SER A 47 12.42 -5.43 -0.64
CA SER A 47 13.62 -5.34 0.19
C SER A 47 14.81 -4.83 -0.62
N SER A 48 14.93 -5.24 -1.89
CA SER A 48 15.97 -4.76 -2.80
C SER A 48 15.99 -3.24 -3.00
N LYS A 49 14.84 -2.56 -2.84
CA LYS A 49 14.75 -1.09 -2.95
C LYS A 49 15.58 -0.42 -1.84
N PHE A 50 15.64 -1.05 -0.67
CA PHE A 50 16.34 -0.56 0.51
C PHE A 50 17.76 -1.13 0.66
N ALA A 51 18.19 -2.02 -0.25
CA ALA A 51 19.54 -2.60 -0.22
C ALA A 51 20.64 -1.61 -0.63
N ARG A 52 20.30 -0.56 -1.39
CA ARG A 52 21.23 0.49 -1.84
C ARG A 52 21.01 1.79 -1.09
N GLY A 53 21.78 2.82 -1.40
CA GLY A 53 21.59 4.16 -0.84
C GLY A 53 20.39 4.91 -1.43
N PRO A 54 19.95 6.01 -0.79
CA PRO A 54 18.74 6.78 -1.14
C PRO A 54 18.75 7.34 -2.57
N ALA A 55 19.93 7.55 -3.17
CA ALA A 55 20.07 7.96 -4.56
C ALA A 55 19.42 6.99 -5.57
N ASN A 56 19.15 5.73 -5.17
CA ASN A 56 18.49 4.73 -6.01
C ASN A 56 16.96 4.67 -5.79
N ALA A 57 16.42 5.53 -4.93
CA ALA A 57 14.99 5.64 -4.63
C ALA A 57 14.54 7.12 -4.69
N PRO A 58 14.58 7.74 -5.90
CA PRO A 58 14.31 9.18 -6.07
C PRO A 58 12.87 9.57 -5.72
N ASP A 59 11.98 8.59 -5.59
CA ASP A 59 10.59 8.75 -5.18
C ASP A 59 10.41 8.90 -3.66
N LEU A 60 11.48 8.79 -2.86
CA LEU A 60 11.50 9.05 -1.43
C LEU A 60 12.51 10.14 -1.08
N SER A 61 12.20 10.94 -0.05
CA SER A 61 13.21 11.79 0.56
C SER A 61 14.30 10.93 1.22
N PRO A 62 15.56 11.41 1.33
CA PRO A 62 16.61 10.67 2.02
C PRO A 62 16.26 10.30 3.47
N ALA A 63 15.53 11.17 4.17
CA ALA A 63 15.07 10.91 5.54
C ALA A 63 14.04 9.78 5.58
N ASP A 64 13.01 9.83 4.72
CA ASP A 64 12.00 8.77 4.65
C ASP A 64 12.59 7.43 4.21
N PHE A 65 13.55 7.47 3.28
CA PHE A 65 14.28 6.28 2.85
C PHE A 65 14.97 5.61 4.03
N MET A 66 15.71 6.37 4.84
CA MET A 66 16.44 5.82 5.99
C MET A 66 15.50 5.32 7.09
N ALA A 67 14.42 6.05 7.38
CA ALA A 67 13.41 5.63 8.34
C ALA A 67 12.77 4.29 7.93
N ARG A 68 12.38 4.17 6.66
CA ARG A 68 11.76 2.95 6.13
C ARG A 68 12.74 1.79 6.01
N LYS A 69 13.98 2.06 5.57
CA LYS A 69 15.06 1.07 5.57
C LYS A 69 15.26 0.49 6.97
N SER A 70 15.32 1.35 8.00
CA SER A 70 15.49 0.90 9.38
C SER A 70 14.40 -0.08 9.82
N VAL A 71 13.15 0.15 9.45
CA VAL A 71 12.04 -0.77 9.75
C VAL A 71 12.18 -2.08 8.96
N VAL A 72 12.49 -2.00 7.65
CA VAL A 72 12.70 -3.18 6.79
C VAL A 72 13.82 -4.07 7.33
N ASP A 73 14.96 -3.48 7.70
CA ASP A 73 16.10 -4.20 8.28
C ASP A 73 15.70 -4.90 9.60
N GLN A 74 14.97 -4.22 10.48
CA GLN A 74 14.53 -4.80 11.77
C GLN A 74 13.57 -5.99 11.58
N VAL A 75 12.69 -5.94 10.58
CA VAL A 75 11.78 -7.05 10.27
C VAL A 75 12.56 -8.22 9.64
N ALA A 76 13.55 -7.94 8.79
CA ALA A 76 14.45 -8.94 8.23
C ALA A 76 15.27 -9.64 9.33
N ASP A 77 15.89 -8.88 10.22
CA ASP A 77 16.63 -9.39 11.38
C ASP A 77 15.74 -10.30 12.25
N TRP A 78 14.46 -9.94 12.42
CA TRP A 78 13.51 -10.78 13.14
C TRP A 78 13.22 -12.10 12.40
N CYS A 79 13.08 -12.07 11.07
CA CYS A 79 12.87 -13.28 10.28
C CYS A 79 14.08 -14.21 10.40
N ASP A 80 15.29 -13.69 10.25
CA ASP A 80 16.54 -14.44 10.38
C ASP A 80 16.70 -15.04 11.78
N ALA A 81 16.41 -14.25 12.82
CA ALA A 81 16.47 -14.70 14.20
C ALA A 81 15.40 -15.77 14.55
N ASN A 82 14.34 -15.90 13.75
CA ASN A 82 13.26 -16.87 13.97
C ASN A 82 13.23 -17.99 12.92
N ALA A 83 14.16 -18.01 11.97
CA ALA A 83 14.31 -19.07 11.00
C ALA A 83 14.53 -20.42 11.70
N GLY A 84 13.75 -21.43 11.31
CA GLY A 84 13.82 -22.79 11.88
C GLY A 84 13.26 -22.97 13.30
N LYS A 85 12.77 -21.90 13.95
CA LYS A 85 12.03 -21.99 15.22
C LYS A 85 10.57 -22.41 14.98
N PRO A 86 9.82 -22.86 16.01
CA PRO A 86 8.38 -23.06 15.90
C PRO A 86 7.69 -21.84 15.25
N GLY A 87 6.84 -22.11 14.27
CA GLY A 87 6.24 -21.07 13.44
C GLY A 87 5.23 -20.22 14.22
N LYS A 88 5.51 -18.93 14.36
CA LYS A 88 4.57 -17.89 14.80
C LYS A 88 3.74 -17.33 13.64
N VAL A 89 4.35 -17.30 12.46
CA VAL A 89 3.69 -17.13 11.16
C VAL A 89 4.24 -18.17 10.20
N TYR A 90 3.63 -18.32 9.02
CA TYR A 90 4.09 -19.30 8.04
C TYR A 90 5.58 -19.09 7.74
N ARG A 91 6.39 -20.09 8.11
CA ARG A 91 7.86 -20.10 8.02
C ARG A 91 8.59 -18.98 8.78
N ASN A 92 7.91 -18.23 9.65
CA ASN A 92 8.47 -17.04 10.31
C ASN A 92 9.01 -15.99 9.32
N GLU A 93 8.39 -15.86 8.15
CA GLU A 93 8.79 -14.94 7.09
C GLU A 93 7.79 -13.78 6.95
N TRP A 94 8.33 -12.57 6.79
CA TRP A 94 7.61 -11.36 6.44
C TRP A 94 8.27 -10.71 5.22
N ALA A 95 7.49 -10.43 4.19
CA ALA A 95 7.99 -9.74 3.00
C ALA A 95 7.42 -8.31 2.96
N PRO A 96 8.25 -7.25 2.90
CA PRO A 96 7.76 -5.92 2.58
C PRO A 96 7.23 -5.92 1.14
N ILE A 97 6.02 -5.38 0.94
CA ILE A 97 5.37 -5.30 -0.39
C ILE A 97 5.03 -3.86 -0.81
N LEU A 98 4.93 -2.94 0.17
CA LEU A 98 4.63 -1.53 -0.05
C LEU A 98 5.51 -0.67 0.87
N TYR A 99 5.91 0.52 0.39
CA TYR A 99 6.74 1.48 1.13
C TYR A 99 6.24 2.92 1.11
N ASN A 100 5.32 3.23 0.21
CA ASN A 100 4.55 4.46 0.18
C ASN A 100 3.31 4.16 -0.65
N PHE A 101 2.15 4.06 -0.03
CA PHE A 101 0.98 3.50 -0.68
C PHE A 101 -0.28 4.32 -0.53
N GLU A 102 -1.09 4.26 -1.57
CA GLU A 102 -2.50 4.59 -1.53
C GLU A 102 -3.30 3.30 -1.78
N ILE A 103 -4.52 3.21 -1.22
CA ILE A 103 -5.37 2.03 -1.37
C ILE A 103 -5.58 1.67 -2.85
N VAL A 104 -5.87 2.68 -3.67
CA VAL A 104 -5.98 2.57 -5.12
C VAL A 104 -5.45 3.84 -5.78
N LYS A 105 -4.89 3.77 -6.99
CA LYS A 105 -4.36 4.95 -7.68
C LYS A 105 -5.37 6.08 -7.69
N SER A 106 -4.92 7.30 -7.41
CA SER A 106 -5.71 8.54 -7.32
C SER A 106 -6.64 8.66 -6.10
N ALA A 107 -6.52 7.76 -5.12
CA ALA A 107 -7.26 7.85 -3.87
C ALA A 107 -6.63 8.85 -2.90
N ALA A 108 -5.29 8.88 -2.81
CA ALA A 108 -4.59 9.73 -1.85
C ALA A 108 -4.53 11.19 -2.31
N LYS A 109 -5.37 12.05 -1.73
CA LYS A 109 -5.45 13.47 -2.11
C LYS A 109 -4.64 14.36 -1.17
N ARG A 110 -4.45 13.91 0.07
CA ARG A 110 -3.71 14.60 1.13
C ARG A 110 -2.63 13.71 1.72
N GLU A 111 -1.71 14.30 2.47
CA GLU A 111 -0.61 13.57 3.12
C GLU A 111 -1.13 12.46 4.04
N ARG A 112 -2.19 12.72 4.82
CA ARG A 112 -2.84 11.68 5.66
C ARG A 112 -3.37 10.46 4.90
N ASP A 113 -3.61 10.59 3.60
CA ASP A 113 -4.18 9.51 2.80
C ASP A 113 -3.10 8.52 2.30
N TRP A 114 -1.81 8.81 2.53
CA TRP A 114 -0.69 7.93 2.22
C TRP A 114 -0.31 7.06 3.42
N GLY A 115 -0.20 5.75 3.20
CA GLY A 115 0.40 4.82 4.13
C GLY A 115 1.87 4.57 3.78
N HIS A 116 2.65 4.05 4.73
CA HIS A 116 4.10 3.87 4.56
C HIS A 116 4.45 2.41 4.24
N LEU A 117 4.79 1.60 5.24
CA LEU A 117 5.23 0.23 5.02
C LEU A 117 4.10 -0.77 5.24
N VAL A 118 3.99 -1.73 4.33
CA VAL A 118 3.17 -2.94 4.54
C VAL A 118 4.03 -4.16 4.28
N PHE A 119 4.00 -5.09 5.23
CA PHE A 119 4.54 -6.43 5.11
C PHE A 119 3.40 -7.42 5.04
N THR A 120 3.61 -8.52 4.34
CA THR A 120 2.68 -9.63 4.32
C THR A 120 3.42 -10.92 4.63
N ASP A 121 2.73 -11.86 5.26
CA ASP A 121 3.23 -13.21 5.41
C ASP A 121 3.12 -13.94 4.06
N MET A 122 3.80 -15.08 3.93
CA MET A 122 3.82 -15.82 2.65
C MET A 122 2.45 -16.40 2.26
N THR A 123 1.47 -16.43 3.18
CA THR A 123 0.10 -16.86 2.87
C THR A 123 -0.80 -15.70 2.43
N ILE A 124 -0.37 -14.44 2.53
CA ILE A 124 -1.20 -13.26 2.19
C ILE A 124 -2.48 -13.24 3.05
N SER A 125 -2.38 -13.61 4.33
CA SER A 125 -3.50 -13.57 5.27
C SER A 125 -3.23 -12.67 6.47
N ARG A 126 -1.95 -12.39 6.77
CA ARG A 126 -1.52 -11.53 7.87
C ARG A 126 -0.69 -10.39 7.33
N PHE A 127 -0.84 -9.22 7.95
CA PHE A 127 -0.18 -8.00 7.50
C PHE A 127 0.39 -7.22 8.68
N LEU A 128 1.61 -6.71 8.52
CA LEU A 128 2.16 -5.68 9.39
C LEU A 128 2.10 -4.35 8.66
N LEU A 129 1.63 -3.30 9.32
CA LEU A 129 1.60 -1.94 8.80
C LEU A 129 2.42 -1.04 9.72
N VAL A 130 3.44 -0.38 9.19
CA VAL A 130 4.31 0.50 9.99
C VAL A 130 4.34 1.88 9.37
N MET A 131 3.86 2.87 10.13
CA MET A 131 3.95 4.28 9.76
C MET A 131 5.25 4.90 10.31
N THR A 132 6.06 5.50 9.45
CA THR A 132 7.19 6.35 9.87
C THR A 132 6.75 7.81 10.02
N PHE A 133 6.92 8.42 11.18
CA PHE A 133 6.59 9.84 11.41
C PHE A 133 7.80 10.64 11.88
N PRO A 134 7.84 11.97 11.66
CA PRO A 134 8.88 12.83 12.20
C PRO A 134 8.77 12.96 13.73
N GLU A 135 9.79 13.55 14.34
CA GLU A 135 9.79 13.82 15.78
C GLU A 135 8.67 14.81 16.14
N THR A 136 7.90 14.48 17.18
CA THR A 136 6.87 15.37 17.72
C THR A 136 7.50 16.36 18.70
N CYS A 137 7.20 17.64 18.48
CA CYS A 137 7.57 18.78 19.32
C CYS A 137 6.96 18.70 20.73
N ASN A 138 7.66 19.26 21.73
CA ASN A 138 7.21 19.38 23.12
C ASN A 138 6.07 20.42 23.36
N CYS A 139 5.47 21.07 22.35
CA CYS A 139 4.49 22.14 22.58
C CYS A 139 3.50 22.48 21.43
N GLY A 140 2.97 21.50 20.70
CA GLY A 140 1.58 21.62 20.21
C GLY A 140 1.30 21.98 18.74
N ASN A 141 1.72 21.12 17.80
CA ASN A 141 0.83 20.79 16.66
C ASN A 141 1.15 19.50 15.88
N TYR A 142 1.99 18.61 16.41
CA TYR A 142 1.99 17.19 16.05
C TYR A 142 1.80 16.43 17.36
N SER A 143 0.54 16.25 17.76
CA SER A 143 0.19 15.49 18.95
C SER A 143 0.28 14.01 18.60
N HIS A 144 0.76 13.17 19.51
CA HIS A 144 0.72 11.71 19.36
C HIS A 144 -0.67 11.18 18.92
N HIS A 145 -1.73 11.92 19.25
CA HIS A 145 -3.10 11.65 18.78
C HIS A 145 -3.23 11.62 17.25
N ASP A 146 -2.55 12.51 16.52
CA ASP A 146 -2.57 12.48 15.04
C ASP A 146 -1.94 11.18 14.53
N TYR A 147 -0.83 10.75 15.13
CA TYR A 147 -0.11 9.55 14.70
C TYR A 147 -0.90 8.28 14.99
N ASP A 148 -1.48 8.18 16.19
CA ASP A 148 -2.42 7.13 16.57
C ASP A 148 -3.58 7.06 15.58
N ALA A 149 -4.25 8.19 15.36
CA ALA A 149 -5.44 8.27 14.52
C ALA A 149 -5.14 7.90 13.06
N ILE A 150 -4.04 8.43 12.50
CA ILE A 150 -3.61 8.11 11.12
C ILE A 150 -3.23 6.64 11.00
N THR A 151 -2.49 6.10 11.97
CA THR A 151 -2.04 4.69 11.93
C THR A 151 -3.23 3.74 12.02
N LYS A 152 -4.16 3.97 12.95
CA LYS A 152 -5.39 3.16 13.06
C LYS A 152 -6.26 3.28 11.81
N TYR A 153 -6.44 4.49 11.30
CA TYR A 153 -7.17 4.74 10.05
C TYR A 153 -6.58 3.96 8.87
N HIS A 154 -5.25 3.92 8.72
CA HIS A 154 -4.61 3.12 7.67
C HIS A 154 -4.79 1.61 7.89
N ALA A 155 -4.76 1.13 9.13
CA ALA A 155 -5.05 -0.27 9.45
C ALA A 155 -6.47 -0.66 9.06
N ASP A 156 -7.45 0.17 9.42
CA ASP A 156 -8.87 -0.01 9.08
C ASP A 156 -9.12 0.05 7.57
N ARG A 157 -8.48 1.01 6.88
CA ARG A 157 -8.54 1.13 5.41
C ARG A 157 -7.96 -0.07 4.71
N PHE A 158 -6.82 -0.55 5.19
CA PHE A 158 -6.18 -1.71 4.60
C PHE A 158 -7.03 -2.97 4.84
N MET A 159 -7.59 -3.16 6.05
CA MET A 159 -8.53 -4.25 6.30
C MET A 159 -9.80 -4.14 5.44
N SER A 160 -10.36 -2.94 5.28
CA SER A 160 -11.50 -2.70 4.39
C SER A 160 -11.19 -3.13 2.95
N LEU A 161 -9.98 -2.82 2.45
CA LEU A 161 -9.53 -3.26 1.12
C LEU A 161 -9.42 -4.79 1.05
N LEU A 162 -8.79 -5.43 2.03
CA LEU A 162 -8.62 -6.88 2.07
C LEU A 162 -9.97 -7.61 2.10
N THR A 163 -10.89 -7.17 2.95
CA THR A 163 -12.26 -7.69 3.05
C THR A 163 -12.99 -7.55 1.72
N TYR A 164 -12.89 -6.37 1.08
CA TYR A 164 -13.52 -6.12 -0.22
C TYR A 164 -12.97 -7.02 -1.32
N LEU A 165 -11.64 -7.12 -1.44
CA LEU A 165 -11.00 -7.96 -2.43
C LEU A 165 -11.35 -9.44 -2.23
N HIS A 166 -11.31 -9.94 -0.99
CA HIS A 166 -11.64 -11.32 -0.68
C HIS A 166 -13.11 -11.65 -0.98
N GLY A 167 -14.04 -10.76 -0.60
CA GLY A 167 -15.46 -10.99 -0.77
C GLY A 167 -15.98 -10.77 -2.20
N GLU A 168 -15.53 -9.72 -2.90
CA GLU A 168 -16.03 -9.40 -4.25
C GLU A 168 -15.22 -10.04 -5.37
N TRP A 169 -13.93 -10.34 -5.16
CA TRP A 169 -13.01 -10.71 -6.24
C TRP A 169 -12.33 -12.06 -6.03
N ASP A 170 -12.80 -12.84 -5.05
CA ASP A 170 -12.21 -14.14 -4.64
C ASP A 170 -10.68 -14.05 -4.51
N TRP A 171 -10.22 -12.92 -3.97
CA TRP A 171 -8.81 -12.60 -3.86
C TRP A 171 -8.21 -13.27 -2.62
N GLY A 172 -7.00 -13.83 -2.82
CA GLY A 172 -6.13 -14.32 -1.76
C GLY A 172 -6.76 -15.32 -0.80
N ASN A 173 -6.09 -15.48 0.34
CA ASN A 173 -6.68 -16.15 1.50
C ASN A 173 -7.59 -15.17 2.25
N LYS A 174 -8.46 -15.70 3.11
CA LYS A 174 -9.27 -14.88 4.01
C LYS A 174 -8.33 -14.03 4.88
N PRO A 175 -8.48 -12.69 4.91
CA PRO A 175 -7.63 -11.85 5.74
C PRO A 175 -7.89 -12.16 7.22
N SER A 176 -6.81 -12.39 7.95
CA SER A 176 -6.83 -12.69 9.39
C SER A 176 -6.67 -11.42 10.19
N VAL A 177 -5.57 -10.68 9.98
CA VAL A 177 -5.20 -9.54 10.82
C VAL A 177 -4.33 -8.53 10.08
N VAL A 178 -4.59 -7.25 10.34
CA VAL A 178 -3.67 -6.13 10.08
C VAL A 178 -3.20 -5.62 11.43
N ARG A 179 -1.91 -5.83 11.74
CA ARG A 179 -1.26 -5.33 12.95
C ARG A 179 -0.50 -4.07 12.58
N ALA A 180 -0.87 -2.94 13.19
CA ALA A 180 -0.32 -1.64 12.83
C ALA A 180 0.35 -0.92 14.00
N THR A 181 1.43 -0.22 13.73
CA THR A 181 2.12 0.66 14.69
C THR A 181 2.79 1.80 13.94
N TYR A 182 3.43 2.71 14.66
CA TYR A 182 4.27 3.73 14.07
C TYR A 182 5.61 3.82 14.78
N VAL A 183 6.58 4.42 14.09
CA VAL A 183 7.92 4.68 14.60
C VAL A 183 8.34 6.12 14.32
N THR A 184 9.14 6.68 15.22
CA THR A 184 9.62 8.07 15.18
C THR A 184 11.13 8.16 15.51
N PRO A 185 11.78 9.31 15.26
CA PRO A 185 13.17 9.53 15.66
C PRO A 185 13.45 9.36 17.16
N LYS A 186 12.47 9.61 18.03
CA LYS A 186 12.63 9.54 19.50
C LYS A 186 13.10 8.16 19.97
N GLU A 187 12.55 7.11 19.37
CA GLU A 187 12.92 5.70 19.57
C GLU A 187 13.92 5.19 18.53
N ARG A 188 14.54 6.09 17.74
CA ARG A 188 15.45 5.78 16.62
C ARG A 188 14.82 4.84 15.60
N PHE A 189 13.54 5.07 15.29
CA PHE A 189 12.73 4.26 14.38
C PHE A 189 12.64 2.77 14.75
N LYS A 190 12.78 2.43 16.04
CA LYS A 190 12.73 1.04 16.49
C LYS A 190 11.31 0.49 16.53
N VAL A 191 11.12 -0.69 15.93
CA VAL A 191 9.89 -1.47 16.03
C VAL A 191 9.91 -2.23 17.36
N SER A 192 8.79 -2.23 18.09
CA SER A 192 8.72 -2.95 19.37
C SER A 192 8.76 -4.47 19.16
N LYS A 193 9.41 -5.20 20.07
CA LYS A 193 9.42 -6.67 20.02
C LYS A 193 8.01 -7.26 20.15
N GLU A 194 7.20 -6.66 21.02
CA GLU A 194 5.78 -6.96 21.20
C GLU A 194 5.00 -6.90 19.87
N PHE A 195 5.35 -5.98 18.97
CA PHE A 195 4.72 -5.87 17.65
C PHE A 195 5.03 -7.08 16.75
N LEU A 196 6.24 -7.62 16.79
CA LEU A 196 6.67 -8.72 15.92
C LEU A 196 6.43 -10.12 16.54
N GLU A 197 6.35 -10.22 17.86
CA GLU A 197 6.32 -11.52 18.56
C GLU A 197 4.92 -12.02 18.93
N ASP A 198 3.97 -11.12 19.19
CA ASP A 198 2.64 -11.45 19.72
C ASP A 198 1.56 -11.25 18.64
N ILE A 199 1.67 -12.03 17.56
CA ILE A 199 0.89 -11.83 16.32
C ILE A 199 -0.57 -12.24 16.50
N ASP A 200 -0.85 -13.16 17.44
CA ASP A 200 -2.18 -13.68 17.74
C ASP A 200 -2.84 -12.99 18.95
N ALA A 201 -2.35 -11.81 19.35
CA ALA A 201 -2.98 -11.02 20.42
C ALA A 201 -4.46 -10.72 20.10
N ALA A 202 -5.24 -10.30 21.09
CA ALA A 202 -6.65 -9.99 20.87
C ALA A 202 -6.81 -8.75 19.96
N ALA A 203 -7.87 -8.70 19.15
CA ALA A 203 -8.16 -7.51 18.34
C ALA A 203 -8.44 -6.27 19.23
N GLY A 204 -7.71 -5.18 19.01
CA GLY A 204 -7.83 -3.95 19.79
C GLY A 204 -6.55 -3.10 19.81
N ASP A 205 -6.61 -2.06 20.64
CA ASP A 205 -5.52 -1.10 20.83
C ASP A 205 -4.72 -1.50 22.07
N HIS A 206 -3.48 -1.96 21.88
CA HIS A 206 -2.55 -2.20 22.98
C HIS A 206 -1.71 -0.96 23.21
N ARG A 207 -1.92 -0.32 24.36
CA ARG A 207 -1.28 0.96 24.71
C ARG A 207 -0.38 0.77 25.92
N VAL A 208 0.92 1.00 25.74
CA VAL A 208 1.91 1.04 26.83
C VAL A 208 2.36 2.49 26.97
N PRO A 209 2.29 3.10 28.17
CA PRO A 209 2.73 4.48 28.38
C PRO A 209 4.14 4.72 27.86
N GLY A 210 4.30 5.78 27.07
CA GLY A 210 5.59 6.16 26.49
C GLY A 210 6.05 5.34 25.27
N LYS A 211 5.26 4.37 24.80
CA LYS A 211 5.51 3.63 23.57
C LYS A 211 4.42 3.89 22.52
N PRO A 212 4.75 3.83 21.22
CA PRO A 212 3.73 3.77 20.18
C PRO A 212 2.74 2.62 20.42
N PRO A 213 1.43 2.82 20.24
CA PRO A 213 0.44 1.77 20.38
C PRO A 213 0.60 0.71 19.29
N ILE A 214 0.06 -0.48 19.58
CA ILE A 214 -0.10 -1.56 18.62
C ILE A 214 -1.59 -1.74 18.38
N PHE A 215 -2.03 -1.46 17.16
CA PHE A 215 -3.40 -1.64 16.71
C PHE A 215 -3.53 -3.01 16.07
N GLN A 216 -4.55 -3.77 16.47
CA GLN A 216 -4.86 -5.04 15.84
C GLN A 216 -6.27 -5.02 15.27
N VAL A 217 -6.35 -5.02 13.94
CA VAL A 217 -7.58 -4.92 13.17
C VAL A 217 -7.84 -6.26 12.48
N THR A 218 -9.06 -6.79 12.59
CA THR A 218 -9.48 -8.08 12.03
C THR A 218 -10.68 -7.88 11.10
N ALA A 219 -10.99 -8.88 10.26
CA ALA A 219 -12.11 -8.78 9.31
C ALA A 219 -13.49 -8.66 10.00
N ASP A 220 -13.61 -9.09 11.26
CA ASP A 220 -14.80 -8.95 12.10
C ASP A 220 -14.81 -7.65 12.93
N LYS A 221 -13.65 -7.00 13.09
CA LYS A 221 -13.48 -5.82 13.94
C LYS A 221 -12.59 -4.78 13.27
N PHE A 222 -13.18 -4.01 12.35
CA PHE A 222 -12.57 -2.85 11.71
C PHE A 222 -13.61 -1.74 11.52
N ILE A 223 -13.13 -0.51 11.27
CA ILE A 223 -13.99 0.62 10.89
C ILE A 223 -14.04 0.69 9.35
N PRO A 224 -15.22 0.58 8.72
CA PRO A 224 -15.37 0.77 7.28
C PRO A 224 -14.94 2.18 6.87
N THR A 225 -14.09 2.29 5.84
CA THR A 225 -13.45 3.58 5.50
C THR A 225 -13.29 3.81 4.00
N LEU A 226 -13.68 2.86 3.15
CA LEU A 226 -13.57 3.03 1.70
C LEU A 226 -14.72 3.87 1.18
N LEU A 227 -14.41 4.78 0.27
CA LEU A 227 -15.43 5.59 -0.40
C LEU A 227 -15.95 4.86 -1.65
N GLU A 228 -17.19 5.15 -2.03
CA GLU A 228 -17.81 4.61 -3.25
C GLU A 228 -16.94 4.82 -4.51
N SER A 229 -16.36 6.02 -4.65
CA SER A 229 -15.43 6.34 -5.74
C SER A 229 -14.10 5.57 -5.70
N GLU A 230 -13.70 5.07 -4.52
CA GLU A 230 -12.50 4.25 -4.35
C GLU A 230 -12.82 2.79 -4.72
N LEU A 231 -13.99 2.27 -4.34
CA LEU A 231 -14.45 0.94 -4.74
C LEU A 231 -14.55 0.80 -6.27
N GLU A 232 -15.13 1.79 -6.96
CA GLU A 232 -15.15 1.81 -8.43
C GLU A 232 -13.73 1.74 -9.03
N LYS A 233 -12.77 2.46 -8.44
CA LYS A 233 -11.37 2.43 -8.89
C LYS A 233 -10.69 1.10 -8.57
N ILE A 234 -11.02 0.48 -7.44
CA ILE A 234 -10.55 -0.86 -7.06
C ILE A 234 -11.03 -1.86 -8.10
N ASP A 235 -12.33 -1.85 -8.42
CA ASP A 235 -12.92 -2.70 -9.44
C ASP A 235 -12.23 -2.52 -10.79
N ASN A 236 -12.04 -1.27 -11.24
CA ASN A 236 -11.30 -0.95 -12.46
C ASN A 236 -9.85 -1.44 -12.42
N THR A 237 -9.22 -1.47 -11.24
CA THR A 237 -7.83 -1.92 -11.07
C THR A 237 -7.72 -3.44 -11.14
N VAL A 238 -8.63 -4.17 -10.49
CA VAL A 238 -8.65 -5.64 -10.46
C VAL A 238 -9.07 -6.21 -11.81
N ALA A 239 -10.06 -5.62 -12.48
CA ALA A 239 -10.49 -6.02 -13.83
C ALA A 239 -9.40 -5.84 -14.92
N ARG A 240 -8.31 -5.13 -14.60
CA ARG A 240 -7.10 -4.98 -15.44
C ARG A 240 -6.00 -6.00 -15.10
N GLY A 241 -6.18 -6.86 -14.10
CA GLY A 241 -5.20 -7.87 -13.69
C GLY A 241 -5.05 -8.98 -14.73
N SER A 242 -3.88 -9.63 -14.78
CA SER A 242 -3.58 -10.68 -15.76
C SER A 242 -4.42 -11.95 -15.53
N THR A 243 -4.88 -12.16 -14.29
CA THR A 243 -5.66 -13.31 -13.85
C THR A 243 -7.14 -12.99 -13.65
N SER A 244 -7.63 -11.85 -14.19
CA SER A 244 -8.98 -11.29 -14.06
C SER A 244 -9.98 -12.24 -13.40
N LYS A 245 -9.93 -12.33 -12.06
CA LYS A 245 -10.84 -13.19 -11.30
C LYS A 245 -12.25 -12.67 -11.54
N LYS A 246 -13.20 -13.56 -11.80
CA LYS A 246 -14.60 -13.15 -11.98
C LYS A 246 -15.08 -12.53 -10.68
N ARG A 247 -15.66 -11.33 -10.77
CA ARG A 247 -16.34 -10.70 -9.65
C ARG A 247 -17.42 -11.66 -9.14
N THR A 248 -17.32 -12.06 -7.88
CA THR A 248 -18.21 -13.04 -7.26
C THR A 248 -19.49 -12.41 -6.71
N GLY A 249 -19.50 -11.09 -6.48
CA GLY A 249 -20.69 -10.35 -6.05
C GLY A 249 -21.24 -10.81 -4.70
N LYS A 250 -20.38 -11.24 -3.76
CA LYS A 250 -20.83 -11.76 -2.46
C LYS A 250 -21.48 -10.68 -1.57
N GLY A 251 -21.56 -9.42 -2.03
CA GLY A 251 -22.33 -8.38 -1.38
C GLY A 251 -21.62 -7.76 -0.18
N VAL A 252 -20.29 -7.78 -0.14
CA VAL A 252 -19.51 -7.21 0.98
C VAL A 252 -19.26 -5.71 0.82
N ARG A 253 -19.79 -5.10 -0.26
CA ARG A 253 -19.60 -3.67 -0.55
C ARG A 253 -20.00 -2.78 0.63
N ASP A 254 -21.20 -3.00 1.16
CA ASP A 254 -21.74 -2.18 2.25
C ASP A 254 -20.97 -2.36 3.56
N GLN A 255 -20.27 -3.49 3.73
CA GLN A 255 -19.47 -3.78 4.92
C GLN A 255 -18.18 -2.95 4.98
N VAL A 256 -17.70 -2.43 3.85
CA VAL A 256 -16.42 -1.72 3.74
C VAL A 256 -16.59 -0.23 3.44
N LEU A 257 -17.82 0.18 3.11
CA LEU A 257 -18.18 1.56 2.81
C LEU A 257 -18.14 2.41 4.09
N GLY A 258 -17.30 3.44 4.06
CA GLY A 258 -17.31 4.53 5.02
C GLY A 258 -17.65 5.86 4.33
N THR A 259 -17.60 6.93 5.10
CA THR A 259 -17.86 8.29 4.63
C THR A 259 -16.62 9.18 4.77
N LYS A 260 -16.75 10.45 4.41
CA LYS A 260 -15.63 11.40 4.55
C LYS A 260 -15.41 11.81 6.01
N GLU A 261 -16.45 11.67 6.82
CA GLU A 261 -16.49 11.99 8.24
C GLU A 261 -15.70 10.97 9.07
N ASP A 262 -15.54 9.74 8.57
CA ASP A 262 -14.69 8.70 9.19
C ASP A 262 -13.19 8.97 9.04
N ARG A 263 -12.81 10.02 8.30
CA ARG A 263 -11.40 10.39 8.14
C ARG A 263 -10.91 11.07 9.42
N PRO A 264 -9.71 10.74 9.92
CA PRO A 264 -9.22 11.33 11.15
C PRO A 264 -9.03 12.84 11.00
N GLU A 265 -9.52 13.57 12.00
CA GLU A 265 -9.21 14.98 12.17
C GLU A 265 -7.79 15.11 12.69
N VAL A 266 -6.96 15.74 11.87
CA VAL A 266 -5.51 15.85 12.05
C VAL A 266 -5.07 17.28 11.83
N SER A 267 -3.86 17.59 12.27
CA SER A 267 -3.21 18.89 12.05
C SER A 267 -3.13 19.29 10.57
N LYS A 268 -2.88 20.59 10.35
CA LYS A 268 -2.83 21.19 9.00
C LYS A 268 -1.79 20.52 8.10
N ALA A 269 -0.69 20.05 8.65
CA ALA A 269 0.38 19.43 7.86
C ALA A 269 -0.11 18.15 7.15
N PHE A 270 -0.85 17.30 7.85
CA PHE A 270 -1.43 16.09 7.27
C PHE A 270 -2.62 16.36 6.33
N LYS A 271 -3.10 17.59 6.27
CA LYS A 271 -4.16 18.05 5.35
C LYS A 271 -3.62 18.69 4.06
N GLN A 272 -2.30 18.85 3.92
CA GLN A 272 -1.69 19.38 2.70
C GLN A 272 -2.02 18.52 1.49
N THR A 273 -2.23 19.16 0.34
CA THR A 273 -2.57 18.47 -0.91
C THR A 273 -1.33 17.91 -1.58
N ASN A 274 -1.44 16.68 -2.04
CA ASN A 274 -0.32 16.00 -2.68
C ASN A 274 -0.09 16.54 -4.11
N MET A 275 1.19 16.61 -4.51
CA MET A 275 1.54 16.72 -5.91
C MET A 275 1.34 15.38 -6.62
N ARG A 276 0.98 15.42 -7.90
CA ARG A 276 0.84 14.22 -8.75
C ARG A 276 1.53 14.47 -10.08
N GLN A 277 2.09 13.42 -10.65
CA GLN A 277 2.72 13.49 -11.96
C GLN A 277 1.68 13.29 -13.06
N CYS A 278 1.84 14.04 -14.15
CA CYS A 278 1.13 13.79 -15.38
C CYS A 278 1.56 12.45 -15.99
N ALA A 279 0.62 11.61 -16.40
CA ALA A 279 0.93 10.32 -17.02
C ALA A 279 1.48 10.42 -18.46
N TYR A 280 1.68 11.64 -18.98
CA TYR A 280 2.32 11.89 -20.28
C TYR A 280 3.65 12.62 -20.15
N CYS A 281 3.64 13.84 -19.60
CA CYS A 281 4.84 14.68 -19.50
C CYS A 281 5.62 14.49 -18.19
N GLU A 282 5.12 13.67 -17.27
CA GLU A 282 5.76 13.31 -15.98
C GLU A 282 6.00 14.49 -15.02
N GLU A 283 5.66 15.71 -15.41
CA GLU A 283 5.76 16.89 -14.57
C GLU A 283 4.87 16.77 -13.32
N PRO A 284 5.43 16.97 -12.12
CA PRO A 284 4.66 17.11 -10.90
C PRO A 284 3.79 18.39 -10.96
N LYS A 285 2.49 18.25 -10.72
CA LYS A 285 1.54 19.37 -10.59
C LYS A 285 0.72 19.20 -9.32
N GLU A 286 0.20 20.30 -8.80
CA GLU A 286 -0.84 20.25 -7.78
C GLU A 286 -2.09 19.56 -8.33
N LEU A 287 -2.79 18.81 -7.47
CA LEU A 287 -3.97 18.05 -7.84
C LEU A 287 -5.07 18.90 -8.53
N LYS A 288 -5.21 20.17 -8.13
CA LYS A 288 -6.20 21.10 -8.72
C LYS A 288 -5.93 21.44 -10.18
N ASN A 289 -4.68 21.27 -10.64
CA ASN A 289 -4.23 21.55 -11.99
C ASN A 289 -4.18 20.29 -12.87
N LEU A 290 -4.73 19.17 -12.39
CA LEU A 290 -4.73 17.90 -13.11
C LEU A 290 -6.15 17.42 -13.33
N SER A 291 -6.35 16.79 -14.48
CA SER A 291 -7.60 16.11 -14.84
C SER A 291 -7.39 14.60 -14.80
N LEU A 292 -8.34 13.88 -14.20
CA LEU A 292 -8.37 12.41 -14.26
C LEU A 292 -8.90 11.93 -15.60
N CYS A 293 -8.39 10.81 -16.08
CA CYS A 293 -9.07 10.05 -17.13
C CYS A 293 -10.50 9.72 -16.70
N SER A 294 -11.50 10.24 -17.40
CA SER A 294 -12.92 10.05 -17.05
C SER A 294 -13.36 8.59 -17.09
N ARG A 295 -12.72 7.76 -17.93
CA ARG A 295 -13.05 6.34 -18.10
C ARG A 295 -12.50 5.46 -16.98
N CYS A 296 -11.18 5.44 -16.79
CA CYS A 296 -10.57 4.55 -15.79
C CYS A 296 -10.48 5.18 -14.40
N LYS A 297 -10.40 6.52 -14.32
CA LYS A 297 -10.23 7.30 -13.08
C LYS A 297 -8.94 6.98 -12.29
N LEU A 298 -7.91 6.44 -12.95
CA LEU A 298 -6.66 5.99 -12.30
C LEU A 298 -5.42 6.83 -12.63
N VAL A 299 -5.45 7.61 -13.71
CA VAL A 299 -4.29 8.39 -14.21
C VAL A 299 -4.66 9.87 -14.37
N TYR A 300 -3.68 10.72 -14.09
CA TYR A 300 -3.79 12.18 -14.17
C TYR A 300 -3.10 12.74 -15.41
N TYR A 301 -3.64 13.83 -15.95
CA TYR A 301 -3.05 14.60 -17.04
C TYR A 301 -3.11 16.10 -16.73
N CYS A 302 -2.11 16.87 -17.17
CA CYS A 302 -2.13 18.34 -17.09
C CYS A 302 -3.32 18.97 -17.84
N GLY A 303 -3.81 18.29 -18.87
CA GLY A 303 -4.93 18.76 -19.68
C GLY A 303 -5.25 17.81 -20.83
N LYS A 304 -6.18 18.23 -21.69
CA LYS A 304 -6.68 17.43 -22.81
C LYS A 304 -5.57 17.05 -23.80
N ASP A 305 -4.55 17.89 -23.97
CA ASP A 305 -3.47 17.62 -24.92
C ASP A 305 -2.57 16.48 -24.44
N CYS A 306 -2.12 16.51 -23.18
CA CYS A 306 -1.41 15.39 -22.55
C CYS A 306 -2.23 14.10 -22.58
N GLN A 307 -3.54 14.19 -22.35
CA GLN A 307 -4.42 13.03 -22.41
C GLN A 307 -4.51 12.43 -23.83
N ARG A 308 -4.62 13.27 -24.86
CA ARG A 308 -4.65 12.84 -26.28
C ARG A 308 -3.32 12.21 -26.68
N MET A 309 -2.19 12.82 -26.31
CA MET A 309 -0.86 12.30 -26.63
C MET A 309 -0.57 10.96 -25.92
N ALA A 310 -1.06 10.78 -24.69
CA ALA A 310 -0.95 9.50 -23.99
C ALA A 310 -1.96 8.44 -24.46
N TRP A 311 -2.97 8.80 -25.27
CA TRP A 311 -4.04 7.86 -25.62
C TRP A 311 -3.56 6.58 -26.33
N PRO A 312 -2.63 6.61 -27.30
CA PRO A 312 -2.16 5.40 -27.97
C PRO A 312 -1.63 4.34 -27.01
N SER A 313 -0.84 4.74 -26.00
CA SER A 313 -0.32 3.82 -24.98
C SER A 313 -1.34 3.53 -23.87
N HIS A 314 -2.13 4.53 -23.46
CA HIS A 314 -3.12 4.37 -22.39
C HIS A 314 -4.29 3.47 -22.79
N LYS A 315 -4.74 3.52 -24.05
CA LYS A 315 -5.95 2.81 -24.54
C LYS A 315 -5.98 1.34 -24.15
N PHE A 316 -4.85 0.65 -24.23
CA PHE A 316 -4.74 -0.78 -23.89
C PHE A 316 -4.98 -1.07 -22.41
N SER A 317 -4.55 -0.14 -21.56
CA SER A 317 -4.67 -0.24 -20.11
C SER A 317 -5.92 0.48 -19.56
N CYS A 318 -6.59 1.29 -20.37
CA CYS A 318 -7.79 2.03 -20.01
C CYS A 318 -9.03 1.14 -20.03
N ARG A 319 -9.38 0.54 -18.89
CA ARG A 319 -10.57 -0.30 -18.72
C ARG A 319 -11.43 0.22 -17.56
N LYS A 320 -12.75 0.11 -17.73
CA LYS A 320 -13.74 0.21 -16.65
C LYS A 320 -14.20 -1.22 -16.38
N ALA A 321 -14.32 -1.62 -15.12
CA ALA A 321 -14.95 -2.89 -14.78
C ALA A 321 -16.39 -2.89 -15.31
N SER A 322 -16.83 -4.01 -15.88
CA SER A 322 -18.25 -4.17 -16.22
C SER A 322 -19.03 -4.23 -14.91
N GLU A 323 -20.08 -3.40 -14.80
CA GLU A 323 -21.08 -3.57 -13.74
C GLU A 323 -21.70 -4.95 -13.95
N SER A 324 -21.52 -5.85 -12.99
CA SER A 324 -22.29 -7.08 -12.92
C SER A 324 -23.71 -6.67 -12.56
N ASN A 325 -24.64 -6.81 -13.53
CA ASN A 325 -26.08 -6.67 -13.30
C ASN A 325 -26.55 -7.56 -12.15
#